data_AF-A0A1M3J244-F1
#
_entry.id   AF-A0A1M3J244-F1
#
_cell.length_a   1.000
_cell.length_b   1.000
_cell.length_c   1.000
_cell.angle_alpha   90.00
_cell.angle_beta   90.00
_cell.angle_gamma   90.00
#
_symmetry.space_group_name_H-M   'P 1'
#
loop_
_entity.id
_entity.type
_entity.pdbx_description
1 polymer ?
#
loop_
_entity_poly.entity_id
_entity_poly.type
_entity_poly.pdbx_seq_one_letter_code
_entity_poly.pdbx_strand_id
1 'polypeptide(L)'
;MKTLFRQLKLISYLFNLFIIFYASALNASTALEQEITLKVYNVGQGNLIILKVPAEEKDKPSEYMMVDIGSSSYAREWKYQKEKQEEKENFQTPLRIRPQIVPQTIMKSPDLEDYDIEEAKSNPIKIMSFIEDLRKELKNEVQEKPKRGRPRKNPPKPSLNIKTVVLTHPDYDHYGWLTKLFSKIGDIKCTVSNLIFGGVPKDYFPLEDNNINENKVNEDKRETWLDFLRRLSKDTRIYFPAISKEPIEVNALEDISNGKYENVAYTYDEPDRPSMFGEAFEFPRGLRVYCLGANPTYEKRKKSVIRLSDIADSNSDSLVLKIIYGSMSAILTGDATRITTDCIIDSYTSEFLKSNLLIASHHGSSTHGSNEQKWIKAVNPECIFVSNGLLYGHPSSEAYENFKSSTELKFVSQKHEILVAEEKGSYKIYETNRSIFSTLSSGNLEAIFTKNSFKIKTQKQQNIEFINLPLDETNDAVTFVEVNQNLDEVIAIATPQKENSSRKLNFNINENLENETSNLKLPKNIPSVRKEEATPLKKDAPKTKLKKK
;
A
#
# COMPACT_ATOMS: atom_id res chain seq x y z
N MET A 1 -72.01 14.72 -16.77
CA MET A 1 -71.54 15.31 -15.49
C MET A 1 -70.86 14.31 -14.55
N LYS A 2 -71.50 13.22 -14.10
CA LYS A 2 -70.89 12.26 -13.16
C LYS A 2 -69.58 11.60 -13.66
N THR A 3 -69.48 11.31 -14.95
CA THR A 3 -68.28 10.72 -15.59
C THR A 3 -67.11 11.69 -15.63
N LEU A 4 -67.37 12.96 -15.98
CA LEU A 4 -66.39 14.03 -15.98
C LEU A 4 -65.84 14.30 -14.57
N PHE A 5 -66.71 14.24 -13.56
CA PHE A 5 -66.33 14.41 -12.15
C PHE A 5 -65.43 13.27 -11.63
N ARG A 6 -65.64 12.03 -12.10
CA ARG A 6 -64.76 10.90 -11.79
C ARG A 6 -63.40 11.03 -12.46
N GLN A 7 -63.34 11.48 -13.70
CA GLN A 7 -62.08 11.70 -14.42
C GLN A 7 -61.25 12.82 -13.77
N LEU A 8 -61.88 13.93 -13.37
CA LEU A 8 -61.20 15.02 -12.65
C LEU A 8 -60.65 14.57 -11.28
N LYS A 9 -61.38 13.73 -10.54
CA LYS A 9 -60.88 13.14 -9.29
C LYS A 9 -59.68 12.22 -9.52
N LEU A 10 -59.70 11.42 -10.58
CA LEU A 10 -58.59 10.53 -10.91
C LEU A 10 -57.33 11.32 -11.32
N ILE A 11 -57.49 12.37 -12.12
CA ILE A 11 -56.39 13.26 -12.51
C ILE A 11 -55.81 13.96 -11.27
N SER A 12 -56.66 14.47 -10.38
CA SER A 12 -56.21 15.07 -9.12
C SER A 12 -55.46 14.08 -8.21
N TYR A 13 -55.92 12.82 -8.16
CA TYR A 13 -55.24 11.78 -7.38
C TYR A 13 -53.86 11.43 -7.96
N LEU A 14 -53.77 11.27 -9.29
CA LEU A 14 -52.51 11.01 -9.98
C LEU A 14 -51.53 12.19 -9.86
N PHE A 15 -52.02 13.42 -9.92
CA PHE A 15 -51.22 14.63 -9.75
C PHE A 15 -50.68 14.75 -8.33
N ASN A 16 -51.50 14.45 -7.31
CA ASN A 16 -51.03 14.38 -5.92
C ASN A 16 -50.01 13.25 -5.70
N LEU A 17 -50.23 12.08 -6.32
CA LEU A 17 -49.26 10.99 -6.26
C LEU A 17 -47.92 11.38 -6.91
N PHE A 18 -47.98 12.08 -8.04
CA PHE A 18 -46.80 12.61 -8.73
C PHE A 18 -46.07 13.65 -7.89
N ILE A 19 -46.79 14.57 -7.23
CA ILE A 19 -46.17 15.55 -6.31
C ILE A 19 -45.51 14.85 -5.12
N ILE A 20 -46.15 13.83 -4.53
CA ILE A 20 -45.57 13.07 -3.42
C ILE A 20 -44.31 12.35 -3.88
N PHE A 21 -44.33 11.65 -5.02
CA PHE A 21 -43.15 10.99 -5.58
C PHE A 21 -42.03 11.96 -5.93
N TYR A 22 -42.37 13.11 -6.52
CA TYR A 22 -41.42 14.13 -6.92
C TYR A 22 -40.81 14.82 -5.69
N ALA A 23 -41.60 15.10 -4.66
CA ALA A 23 -41.13 15.62 -3.37
C ALA A 23 -40.27 14.60 -2.61
N SER A 24 -40.61 13.31 -2.66
CA SER A 24 -39.76 12.23 -2.12
C SER A 24 -38.44 12.09 -2.89
N ALA A 25 -38.45 12.25 -4.23
CA ALA A 25 -37.25 12.23 -5.05
C ALA A 25 -36.35 13.47 -4.81
N LEU A 26 -36.94 14.65 -4.62
CA LEU A 26 -36.23 15.89 -4.24
C LEU A 26 -35.67 15.83 -2.80
N ASN A 27 -36.38 15.20 -1.87
CA ASN A 27 -35.89 14.97 -0.51
C ASN A 27 -34.80 13.87 -0.46
N ALA A 28 -34.86 12.86 -1.33
CA ALA A 28 -33.78 11.89 -1.52
C ALA A 28 -32.53 12.55 -2.12
N SER A 29 -32.70 13.61 -2.92
CA SER A 29 -31.63 14.39 -3.57
C SER A 29 -30.91 15.38 -2.65
N THR A 30 -31.32 15.57 -1.40
CA THR A 30 -30.73 16.59 -0.49
C THR A 30 -30.08 16.03 0.77
N ALA A 31 -30.09 14.71 0.97
CA ALA A 31 -29.17 14.08 1.90
C ALA A 31 -27.78 14.10 1.24
N LEU A 32 -26.87 14.96 1.72
CA LEU A 32 -25.46 14.94 1.32
C LEU A 32 -24.98 13.49 1.32
N GLU A 33 -24.61 12.99 0.13
CA GLU A 33 -24.17 11.60 -0.01
C GLU A 33 -22.96 11.41 0.91
N GLN A 34 -23.08 10.46 1.82
CA GLN A 34 -22.19 10.34 2.95
C GLN A 34 -20.86 9.73 2.50
N GLU A 35 -19.82 10.56 2.47
CA GLU A 35 -18.48 10.17 2.02
C GLU A 35 -17.64 9.57 3.15
N ILE A 36 -16.84 8.54 2.85
CA ILE A 36 -15.68 8.11 3.64
C ILE A 36 -14.41 8.33 2.80
N THR A 37 -13.29 8.56 3.46
CA THR A 37 -12.04 8.89 2.78
C THR A 37 -10.95 7.90 3.15
N LEU A 38 -10.33 7.26 2.15
CA LEU A 38 -9.11 6.47 2.31
C LEU A 38 -7.94 7.25 1.71
N LYS A 39 -6.96 7.64 2.53
CA LYS A 39 -5.80 8.42 2.10
C LYS A 39 -4.51 7.63 2.29
N VAL A 40 -3.69 7.54 1.25
CA VAL A 40 -2.35 6.96 1.26
C VAL A 40 -1.35 8.11 1.23
N TYR A 41 -0.56 8.23 2.29
CA TYR A 41 0.41 9.30 2.41
C TYR A 41 1.69 8.94 1.68
N ASN A 42 2.28 9.92 1.00
CA ASN A 42 3.60 9.80 0.42
C ASN A 42 4.66 9.87 1.52
N VAL A 43 4.89 8.72 2.17
CA VAL A 43 5.85 8.59 3.26
C VAL A 43 7.15 7.95 2.82
N GLY A 44 7.25 7.36 1.65
CA GLY A 44 8.48 6.71 1.22
C GLY A 44 8.27 5.36 0.56
N GLN A 45 9.33 4.57 0.60
CA GLN A 45 9.23 3.13 0.80
C GLN A 45 8.74 2.89 2.22
N GLY A 46 7.55 2.30 2.35
CA GLY A 46 6.74 2.24 3.57
C GLY A 46 5.28 2.58 3.30
N ASN A 47 4.42 2.33 4.29
CA ASN A 47 2.99 2.59 4.22
C ASN A 47 2.53 3.50 5.36
N LEU A 48 1.64 4.43 5.01
CA LEU A 48 0.81 5.15 5.96
C LEU A 48 -0.54 5.42 5.31
N ILE A 49 -1.55 4.66 5.74
CA ILE A 49 -2.90 4.76 5.21
C ILE A 49 -3.85 5.20 6.32
N ILE A 50 -4.70 6.18 6.04
CA ILE A 50 -5.75 6.63 6.97
C ILE A 50 -7.10 6.51 6.30
N LEU A 51 -7.98 5.72 6.91
CA LEU A 51 -9.40 5.71 6.63
C LEU A 51 -10.12 6.62 7.63
N LYS A 52 -10.78 7.66 7.11
CA LYS A 52 -11.64 8.56 7.87
C LYS A 52 -13.10 8.19 7.63
N VAL A 53 -13.83 8.01 8.72
CA VAL A 53 -15.26 7.72 8.74
C VAL A 53 -15.96 8.86 9.48
N PRO A 54 -16.62 9.79 8.77
CA PRO A 54 -17.33 10.89 9.41
C PRO A 54 -18.43 10.40 10.34
N ALA A 55 -18.63 11.09 11.46
CA ALA A 55 -19.66 10.73 12.43
C ALA A 55 -21.07 10.90 11.86
N GLU A 56 -22.02 10.04 12.25
CA GLU A 56 -23.42 10.12 11.82
C GLU A 56 -24.10 11.44 12.23
N GLU A 57 -23.77 11.95 13.42
CA GLU A 57 -24.27 13.22 13.94
C GLU A 57 -23.19 14.30 13.80
N LYS A 58 -23.59 15.51 13.37
CA LYS A 58 -22.65 16.65 13.22
C LYS A 58 -21.90 17.04 14.49
N ASP A 59 -22.46 16.73 15.66
CA ASP A 59 -21.86 17.07 16.96
C ASP A 59 -20.94 15.93 17.50
N LYS A 60 -20.78 14.81 16.78
CA LYS A 60 -19.89 13.69 17.14
C LYS A 60 -18.59 13.72 16.34
N PRO A 61 -17.45 13.27 16.91
CA PRO A 61 -16.17 13.23 16.21
C PRO A 61 -16.12 12.08 15.19
N SER A 62 -15.41 12.30 14.07
CA SER A 62 -15.11 11.25 13.09
C SER A 62 -14.33 10.10 13.74
N GLU A 63 -14.49 8.89 13.22
CA GLU A 63 -13.66 7.74 13.57
C GLU A 63 -12.56 7.53 12.52
N TYR A 64 -11.39 7.07 12.97
CA TYR A 64 -10.24 6.85 12.10
C TYR A 64 -9.71 5.42 12.26
N MET A 65 -9.34 4.81 11.14
CA MET A 65 -8.48 3.64 11.09
C MET A 65 -7.15 4.03 10.45
N MET A 66 -6.02 3.62 11.05
CA MET A 66 -4.70 3.76 10.45
C MET A 66 -4.18 2.37 10.09
N VAL A 67 -3.60 2.22 8.91
CA VAL A 67 -2.97 0.98 8.46
C VAL A 67 -1.54 1.27 8.05
N ASP A 68 -0.62 0.67 8.79
CA ASP A 68 0.82 0.93 8.79
C ASP A 68 1.18 2.41 9.09
N ILE A 69 2.31 2.61 9.74
CA ILE A 69 2.80 3.91 10.21
C ILE A 69 4.33 3.88 10.17
N GLY A 70 4.89 3.88 8.96
CA GLY A 70 6.35 3.89 8.81
C GLY A 70 6.85 4.24 7.43
N SER A 71 8.17 4.36 7.36
CA SER A 71 8.94 4.58 6.14
C SER A 71 10.42 4.31 6.37
N SER A 72 11.09 3.81 5.33
CA SER A 72 12.52 3.56 5.23
C SER A 72 13.25 4.57 4.33
N SER A 73 12.56 5.38 3.51
CA SER A 73 13.22 6.29 2.54
C SER A 73 12.67 7.71 2.40
N TYR A 74 11.80 8.15 3.31
CA TYR A 74 11.16 9.49 3.27
C TYR A 74 12.12 10.65 2.95
N ALA A 75 13.26 10.70 3.64
CA ALA A 75 14.20 11.82 3.51
C ALA A 75 14.87 11.88 2.12
N ARG A 76 15.18 10.71 1.54
CA ARG A 76 15.80 10.60 0.21
C ARG A 76 14.82 11.00 -0.88
N GLU A 77 13.57 10.59 -0.76
CA GLU A 77 12.54 10.94 -1.75
C GLU A 77 12.14 12.39 -1.74
N TRP A 78 12.04 12.99 -0.55
CA TRP A 78 11.79 14.41 -0.44
C TRP A 78 12.85 15.22 -1.20
N LYS A 79 14.13 14.81 -1.13
CA LYS A 79 15.23 15.46 -1.85
C LYS A 79 15.01 15.38 -3.36
N TYR A 80 14.75 14.18 -3.87
CA TYR A 80 14.46 13.96 -5.29
C TYR A 80 13.25 14.79 -5.80
N GLN A 81 12.15 14.80 -5.05
CA GLN A 81 10.95 15.55 -5.45
C GLN A 81 11.21 17.06 -5.50
N LYS A 82 12.01 17.58 -4.56
CA LYS A 82 12.40 18.99 -4.54
C LYS A 82 13.27 19.35 -5.74
N GLU A 83 14.30 18.55 -6.05
CA GLU A 83 15.18 18.79 -7.20
C GLU A 83 14.40 18.78 -8.53
N LYS A 84 13.46 17.85 -8.69
CA LYS A 84 12.56 17.82 -9.86
C LYS A 84 11.69 19.07 -9.99
N GLN A 85 11.25 19.64 -8.87
CA GLN A 85 10.46 20.87 -8.87
C GLN A 85 11.34 22.08 -9.26
N GLU A 86 12.54 22.17 -8.71
CA GLU A 86 13.51 23.24 -9.02
C GLU A 86 14.02 23.16 -10.48
N GLU A 87 14.20 21.96 -11.05
CA GLU A 87 14.47 21.76 -12.48
C GLU A 87 13.35 22.34 -13.36
N LYS A 88 12.08 22.00 -13.06
CA LYS A 88 10.92 22.50 -13.83
C LYS A 88 10.79 24.02 -13.76
N GLU A 89 11.13 24.64 -12.64
CA GLU A 89 11.14 26.09 -12.47
C GLU A 89 12.31 26.75 -13.24
N ASN A 90 13.49 26.13 -13.28
CA ASN A 90 14.66 26.66 -14.00
C ASN A 90 14.55 26.56 -15.54
N PHE A 91 13.88 25.53 -16.07
CA PHE A 91 13.65 25.37 -17.51
C PHE A 91 12.66 26.40 -18.12
N GLN A 92 12.02 27.24 -17.31
CA GLN A 92 11.27 28.41 -17.81
C GLN A 92 12.17 29.57 -18.26
N THR A 93 13.48 29.49 -18.05
CA THR A 93 14.47 30.41 -18.62
C THR A 93 15.25 29.70 -19.73
N PRO A 94 15.19 30.13 -21.00
CA PRO A 94 15.86 29.41 -22.09
C PRO A 94 17.39 29.52 -21.94
N LEU A 95 18.02 28.45 -21.45
CA LEU A 95 19.48 28.34 -21.45
C LEU A 95 19.98 28.06 -22.87
N ARG A 96 20.80 28.98 -23.37
CA ARG A 96 21.42 28.92 -24.69
C ARG A 96 22.58 27.92 -24.64
N ILE A 97 22.33 26.67 -25.04
CA ILE A 97 23.33 25.59 -24.99
C ILE A 97 24.41 25.83 -26.06
N ARG A 98 25.69 25.88 -25.66
CA ARG A 98 26.84 25.65 -26.56
C ARG A 98 27.27 24.19 -26.44
N PRO A 99 27.64 23.52 -27.54
CA PRO A 99 28.05 22.11 -27.49
C PRO A 99 29.41 21.99 -26.79
N GLN A 100 29.48 21.17 -25.73
CA GLN A 100 30.74 20.74 -25.14
C GLN A 100 31.14 19.36 -25.67
N ILE A 101 32.43 19.22 -25.94
CA ILE A 101 33.10 18.00 -26.42
C ILE A 101 33.30 17.07 -25.21
N VAL A 102 32.85 15.83 -25.31
CA VAL A 102 33.01 14.80 -24.27
C VAL A 102 34.40 14.16 -24.40
N PRO A 103 35.26 14.17 -23.35
CA PRO A 103 36.44 13.31 -23.32
C PRO A 103 36.06 11.89 -22.90
N GLN A 104 36.66 10.88 -23.54
CA GLN A 104 36.55 9.48 -23.11
C GLN A 104 37.31 9.26 -21.80
N THR A 105 36.65 8.69 -20.80
CA THR A 105 37.31 8.18 -19.59
C THR A 105 37.03 6.69 -19.39
N ILE A 106 38.13 5.95 -19.32
CA ILE A 106 38.24 4.57 -18.84
C ILE A 106 38.47 4.66 -17.33
N MET A 107 37.55 4.16 -16.49
CA MET A 107 37.85 3.81 -15.09
C MET A 107 37.09 2.55 -14.66
N LYS A 108 37.83 1.69 -13.94
CA LYS A 108 37.41 0.37 -13.44
C LYS A 108 36.37 0.48 -12.32
N SER A 109 35.56 -0.57 -12.21
CA SER A 109 34.60 -0.84 -11.14
C SER A 109 35.21 -0.65 -9.76
N PRO A 110 34.59 0.13 -8.85
CA PRO A 110 34.90 0.07 -7.43
C PRO A 110 34.10 -1.06 -6.77
N ASP A 111 34.79 -1.83 -5.96
CA ASP A 111 34.22 -2.83 -5.06
C ASP A 111 33.21 -2.19 -4.10
N LEU A 112 32.09 -2.88 -3.92
CA LEU A 112 30.99 -2.52 -3.02
C LEU A 112 31.36 -2.86 -1.58
N GLU A 113 31.94 -1.91 -0.85
CA GLU A 113 31.94 -1.87 0.61
C GLU A 113 31.96 -0.40 1.05
N ASP A 114 31.10 -0.07 2.02
CA ASP A 114 30.92 1.23 2.68
C ASP A 114 30.28 2.37 1.87
N TYR A 115 28.94 2.37 1.82
CA TYR A 115 28.17 3.61 1.73
C TYR A 115 27.32 3.77 2.98
N ASP A 116 27.54 4.88 3.69
CA ASP A 116 27.08 5.11 5.05
C ASP A 116 25.55 5.23 5.13
N ILE A 117 24.93 4.22 5.73
CA ILE A 117 23.49 4.14 6.01
C ILE A 117 23.09 5.19 7.08
N GLU A 118 24.03 5.82 7.79
CA GLU A 118 23.75 6.79 8.86
C GLU A 118 23.16 8.13 8.34
N GLU A 119 23.52 8.63 7.15
CA GLU A 119 23.07 9.97 6.71
C GLU A 119 21.59 9.98 6.26
N ALA A 120 21.09 8.84 5.75
CA ALA A 120 19.67 8.64 5.44
C ALA A 120 18.80 8.52 6.72
N LYS A 121 19.41 8.19 7.88
CA LYS A 121 18.71 8.16 9.17
C LYS A 121 18.44 9.56 9.74
N SER A 122 19.01 10.65 9.21
CA SER A 122 19.07 11.92 9.93
C SER A 122 18.55 13.16 9.19
N ASN A 123 17.26 13.18 8.85
CA ASN A 123 16.54 14.47 8.94
C ASN A 123 15.37 14.37 9.93
N PRO A 124 15.65 14.22 11.23
CA PRO A 124 14.62 14.11 12.26
C PRO A 124 13.66 15.30 12.23
N ILE A 125 14.12 16.48 11.82
CA ILE A 125 13.29 17.69 11.67
C ILE A 125 12.13 17.46 10.68
N LYS A 126 12.35 16.74 9.57
CA LYS A 126 11.32 16.52 8.54
C LYS A 126 10.34 15.41 8.88
N ILE A 127 10.81 14.34 9.53
CA ILE A 127 9.91 13.31 10.06
C ILE A 127 9.03 13.94 11.13
N MET A 128 9.62 14.75 12.02
CA MET A 128 8.86 15.48 13.04
C MET A 128 7.92 16.52 12.44
N SER A 129 8.31 17.25 11.38
CA SER A 129 7.42 18.19 10.71
C SER A 129 6.24 17.48 10.03
N PHE A 130 6.48 16.35 9.35
CA PHE A 130 5.41 15.53 8.78
C PHE A 130 4.47 15.04 9.88
N ILE A 131 5.02 14.51 10.98
CA ILE A 131 4.23 14.06 12.12
C ILE A 131 3.43 15.22 12.71
N GLU A 132 4.01 16.43 12.83
CA GLU A 132 3.32 17.62 13.29
C GLU A 132 2.21 18.08 12.33
N ASP A 133 2.44 18.02 11.02
CA ASP A 133 1.44 18.39 10.01
C ASP A 133 0.30 17.38 9.96
N LEU A 134 0.62 16.08 10.04
CA LEU A 134 -0.38 15.03 10.22
C LEU A 134 -1.18 15.25 11.50
N ARG A 135 -0.51 15.58 12.61
CA ARG A 135 -1.18 15.93 13.87
C ARG A 135 -2.07 17.17 13.73
N LYS A 136 -1.65 18.20 12.98
CA LYS A 136 -2.47 19.39 12.70
C LYS A 136 -3.68 19.05 11.83
N GLU A 137 -3.50 18.25 10.79
CA GLU A 137 -4.57 17.74 9.93
C GLU A 137 -5.62 17.04 10.78
N LEU A 138 -5.20 16.09 11.62
CA LEU A 138 -6.09 15.35 12.52
C LEU A 138 -6.73 16.25 13.61
N LYS A 139 -6.10 17.37 13.99
CA LYS A 139 -6.60 18.30 15.02
C LYS A 139 -7.61 19.32 14.46
N ASN A 140 -7.35 19.88 13.28
CA ASN A 140 -8.19 20.92 12.67
C ASN A 140 -9.61 20.39 12.37
N GLU A 141 -9.77 19.08 12.22
CA GLU A 141 -11.05 18.41 12.04
C GLU A 141 -11.89 18.30 13.33
N VAL A 142 -11.28 18.45 14.51
CA VAL A 142 -11.97 18.40 15.82
C VAL A 142 -12.59 19.76 16.18
N GLN A 143 -12.21 20.85 15.49
CA GLN A 143 -12.66 22.21 15.75
C GLN A 143 -13.65 22.73 14.69
N GLU A 144 -14.78 22.05 14.49
CA GLU A 144 -15.90 22.71 13.80
C GLU A 144 -16.57 23.75 14.72
N LYS A 145 -16.87 24.91 14.12
CA LYS A 145 -17.07 26.23 14.76
C LYS A 145 -17.94 26.23 16.03
N PRO A 146 -17.59 27.03 17.06
CA PRO A 146 -18.46 27.21 18.21
C PRO A 146 -19.83 27.77 17.76
N LYS A 147 -20.92 27.14 18.21
CA LYS A 147 -22.27 27.70 18.11
C LYS A 147 -22.23 29.15 18.63
N ARG A 148 -22.90 30.09 17.95
CA ARG A 148 -23.08 31.48 18.43
C ARG A 148 -23.63 31.43 19.86
N GLY A 149 -22.77 31.65 20.84
CA GLY A 149 -23.06 31.51 22.26
C GLY A 149 -21.85 31.91 23.09
N ARG A 150 -22.07 32.35 24.33
CA ARG A 150 -21.00 32.85 25.22
C ARG A 150 -19.85 31.83 25.30
N PRO A 151 -18.58 32.27 25.23
CA PRO A 151 -17.44 31.38 25.33
C PRO A 151 -17.49 30.60 26.66
N ARG A 152 -17.33 29.27 26.58
CA ARG A 152 -17.19 28.43 27.77
C ARG A 152 -15.94 28.86 28.54
N LYS A 153 -16.05 29.02 29.87
CA LYS A 153 -14.94 29.40 30.76
C LYS A 153 -13.73 28.44 30.66
N ASN A 154 -13.98 27.17 30.29
CA ASN A 154 -12.97 26.16 29.95
C ASN A 154 -13.49 25.33 28.76
N PRO A 155 -13.04 25.57 27.52
CA PRO A 155 -13.37 24.69 26.41
C PRO A 155 -12.73 23.30 26.65
N PRO A 156 -13.41 22.18 26.29
CA PRO A 156 -12.80 20.86 26.38
C PRO A 156 -11.51 20.84 25.52
N LYS A 157 -10.43 20.28 26.06
CA LYS A 157 -9.18 20.13 25.30
C LYS A 157 -9.47 19.27 24.07
N PRO A 158 -8.95 19.61 22.88
CA PRO A 158 -9.13 18.81 21.68
C PRO A 158 -8.59 17.39 21.93
N SER A 159 -9.35 16.38 21.54
CA SER A 159 -8.96 14.97 21.63
C SER A 159 -9.07 14.31 20.27
N LEU A 160 -8.04 13.57 19.88
CA LEU A 160 -8.05 12.76 18.66
C LEU A 160 -8.36 11.31 19.07
N ASN A 161 -9.43 10.75 18.53
CA ASN A 161 -9.80 9.37 18.80
C ASN A 161 -9.53 8.50 17.57
N ILE A 162 -8.48 7.71 17.64
CA ILE A 162 -8.18 6.70 16.63
C ILE A 162 -8.82 5.42 17.10
N LYS A 163 -9.77 4.92 16.31
CA LYS A 163 -10.49 3.72 16.68
C LYS A 163 -9.58 2.51 16.56
N THR A 164 -8.90 2.37 15.42
CA THR A 164 -8.11 1.18 15.15
C THR A 164 -6.82 1.52 14.44
N VAL A 165 -5.71 1.02 14.95
CA VAL A 165 -4.42 1.02 14.28
C VAL A 165 -4.09 -0.42 13.91
N VAL A 166 -3.79 -0.67 12.65
CA VAL A 166 -3.37 -1.98 12.14
C VAL A 166 -1.93 -1.87 11.66
N LEU A 167 -1.06 -2.72 12.17
CA LEU A 167 0.25 -2.98 11.62
C LEU A 167 0.17 -4.30 10.87
N THR A 168 0.34 -4.25 9.56
CA THR A 168 0.08 -5.41 8.70
C THR A 168 1.05 -6.54 8.96
N HIS A 169 2.31 -6.26 9.25
CA HIS A 169 3.36 -7.24 9.52
C HIS A 169 4.51 -6.62 10.34
N PRO A 170 5.53 -7.39 10.77
CA PRO A 170 6.57 -6.91 11.69
C PRO A 170 7.81 -6.32 11.00
N ASP A 171 7.71 -5.85 9.75
CA ASP A 171 8.83 -5.08 9.17
C ASP A 171 8.86 -3.65 9.73
N TYR A 172 10.05 -3.18 10.11
CA TYR A 172 10.24 -1.94 10.85
C TYR A 172 9.77 -0.71 10.08
N ASP A 173 9.84 -0.74 8.75
CA ASP A 173 9.34 0.35 7.92
C ASP A 173 7.81 0.42 7.82
N HIS A 174 7.07 -0.55 8.40
CA HIS A 174 5.61 -0.47 8.57
C HIS A 174 5.17 0.09 9.92
N TYR A 175 6.05 0.20 10.92
CA TYR A 175 5.67 0.67 12.25
C TYR A 175 6.68 1.58 12.95
N GLY A 176 7.82 1.87 12.32
CA GLY A 176 8.94 2.61 12.93
C GLY A 176 8.61 4.06 13.30
N TRP A 177 7.50 4.61 12.81
CA TRP A 177 7.01 5.94 13.19
C TRP A 177 5.86 5.91 14.18
N LEU A 178 5.33 4.74 14.54
CA LEU A 178 4.21 4.59 15.48
C LEU A 178 4.52 5.26 16.83
N THR A 179 5.66 4.94 17.45
CA THR A 179 6.06 5.54 18.73
C THR A 179 6.26 7.05 18.60
N LYS A 180 6.80 7.53 17.48
CA LYS A 180 7.01 8.97 17.20
C LYS A 180 5.70 9.71 17.01
N LEU A 181 4.74 9.12 16.31
CA LEU A 181 3.42 9.71 16.08
C LEU A 181 2.67 9.89 17.41
N PHE A 182 2.84 8.96 18.34
CA PHE A 182 2.16 8.93 19.64
C PHE A 182 3.02 9.34 20.84
N SER A 183 4.27 9.77 20.66
CA SER A 183 5.12 10.32 21.74
C SER A 183 4.81 11.79 21.99
N LYS A 184 4.64 12.16 23.27
CA LYS A 184 4.34 13.51 23.80
C LYS A 184 3.41 14.33 22.89
N ILE A 185 2.11 14.04 22.96
CA ILE A 185 1.09 14.84 22.29
C ILE A 185 0.83 16.10 23.12
N GLY A 186 1.58 17.18 22.92
CA GLY A 186 1.49 18.46 23.64
C GLY A 186 0.24 18.67 24.53
N ASP A 187 -0.79 19.36 24.03
CA ASP A 187 -2.06 19.59 24.75
C ASP A 187 -3.24 18.72 24.27
N ILE A 188 -3.03 17.82 23.31
CA ILE A 188 -4.10 17.03 22.68
C ILE A 188 -4.07 15.65 23.30
N LYS A 189 -5.20 15.17 23.82
CA LYS A 189 -5.30 13.78 24.26
C LYS A 189 -5.55 12.93 23.02
N CYS A 190 -4.56 12.17 22.54
CA CYS A 190 -4.78 11.14 21.53
C CYS A 190 -5.09 9.81 22.22
N THR A 191 -6.16 9.15 21.81
CA THR A 191 -6.54 7.82 22.28
C THR A 191 -6.54 6.86 21.11
N VAL A 192 -5.91 5.70 21.29
CA VAL A 192 -6.02 4.56 20.38
C VAL A 192 -6.91 3.53 21.08
N SER A 193 -8.03 3.15 20.47
CA SER A 193 -8.96 2.18 21.11
C SER A 193 -8.51 0.75 20.86
N ASN A 194 -8.06 0.44 19.65
CA ASN A 194 -7.59 -0.89 19.24
C ASN A 194 -6.24 -0.78 18.52
N LEU A 195 -5.30 -1.65 18.89
CA LEU A 195 -4.01 -1.81 18.23
C LEU A 195 -3.85 -3.26 17.78
N ILE A 196 -3.72 -3.49 16.48
CA ILE A 196 -3.70 -4.81 15.87
C ILE A 196 -2.34 -5.04 15.22
N PHE A 197 -1.72 -6.18 15.51
CA PHE A 197 -0.41 -6.59 15.00
C PHE A 197 -0.55 -7.87 14.16
N GLY A 198 -0.17 -7.83 12.88
CA GLY A 198 -0.30 -8.98 11.99
C GLY A 198 0.61 -10.17 12.31
N GLY A 199 1.80 -9.90 12.85
CA GLY A 199 2.75 -10.93 13.27
C GLY A 199 2.46 -11.51 14.66
N VAL A 200 3.50 -12.02 15.31
CA VAL A 200 3.47 -12.42 16.73
C VAL A 200 4.35 -11.52 17.60
N PRO A 201 4.12 -11.43 18.93
CA PRO A 201 4.83 -10.50 19.80
C PRO A 201 6.36 -10.55 19.69
N LYS A 202 6.95 -11.75 19.54
CA LYS A 202 8.42 -11.90 19.41
C LYS A 202 8.99 -11.22 18.15
N ASP A 203 8.18 -11.04 17.11
CA ASP A 203 8.62 -10.44 15.86
C ASP A 203 8.70 -8.90 15.99
N TYR A 204 7.89 -8.31 16.88
CA TYR A 204 7.91 -6.88 17.18
C TYR A 204 8.81 -6.53 18.39
N PHE A 205 8.94 -7.47 19.34
CA PHE A 205 9.62 -7.30 20.62
C PHE A 205 10.62 -8.46 20.86
N PRO A 206 11.76 -8.49 20.16
CA PRO A 206 12.78 -9.52 20.38
C PRO A 206 13.34 -9.42 21.81
N LEU A 207 13.52 -10.57 22.47
CA LEU A 207 14.03 -10.68 23.85
C LEU A 207 15.51 -10.30 24.00
N GLU A 208 16.26 -10.43 22.91
CA GLU A 208 17.67 -10.06 22.81
C GLU A 208 17.79 -8.95 21.78
N ASP A 209 17.82 -7.70 22.26
CA ASP A 209 18.18 -6.57 21.42
C ASP A 209 19.72 -6.55 21.24
N ASN A 210 20.28 -7.61 20.63
CA ASN A 210 21.72 -7.71 20.33
C ASN A 210 22.17 -6.72 19.23
N ASN A 211 21.22 -5.95 18.66
CA ASN A 211 21.46 -4.87 17.71
C ASN A 211 21.23 -3.47 18.32
N ILE A 212 21.12 -3.36 19.65
CA ILE A 212 21.56 -2.12 20.29
C ILE A 212 23.08 -2.13 20.17
N ASN A 213 23.61 -1.45 19.17
CA ASN A 213 25.00 -1.00 19.20
C ASN A 213 25.23 -0.33 20.57
N GLU A 214 25.94 -1.03 21.46
CA GLU A 214 26.29 -0.62 22.83
C GLU A 214 27.14 0.67 22.86
N ASN A 215 27.50 1.23 21.69
CA ASN A 215 28.38 2.39 21.55
C ASN A 215 27.70 3.76 21.38
N LYS A 216 26.41 3.91 21.72
CA LYS A 216 25.82 5.25 21.93
C LYS A 216 25.09 5.31 23.26
N VAL A 217 25.88 5.43 24.33
CA VAL A 217 25.45 5.94 25.64
C VAL A 217 24.88 7.35 25.43
N ASN A 218 23.58 7.49 25.64
CA ASN A 218 22.95 8.76 25.98
C ASN A 218 22.04 8.46 27.17
N GLU A 219 22.26 9.16 28.28
CA GLU A 219 21.70 8.91 29.62
C GLU A 219 20.19 9.19 29.77
N ASP A 220 19.46 9.46 28.70
CA ASP A 220 18.00 9.48 28.72
C ASP A 220 17.48 8.09 28.34
N LYS A 221 16.93 7.36 29.32
CA LYS A 221 16.25 6.06 29.14
C LYS A 221 15.35 6.11 27.90
N ARG A 222 15.78 5.47 26.80
CA ARG A 222 14.95 5.32 25.60
C ARG A 222 13.72 4.50 26.00
N GLU A 223 12.53 5.02 25.74
CA GLU A 223 11.25 4.34 25.98
C GLU A 223 11.25 2.99 25.26
N THR A 224 11.06 1.89 25.98
CA THR A 224 10.92 0.57 25.35
C THR A 224 9.55 0.46 24.66
N TRP A 225 9.39 -0.49 23.74
CA TRP A 225 8.08 -0.77 23.14
C TRP A 225 7.02 -1.15 24.19
N LEU A 226 7.39 -1.89 25.22
CA LEU A 226 6.50 -2.21 26.33
C LEU A 226 6.12 -0.95 27.12
N ASP A 227 7.06 -0.02 27.36
CA ASP A 227 6.76 1.25 28.01
C ASP A 227 5.80 2.11 27.18
N PHE A 228 6.01 2.13 25.85
CA PHE A 228 5.09 2.77 24.91
C PHE A 228 3.68 2.18 25.02
N LEU A 229 3.54 0.85 24.97
CA LEU A 229 2.25 0.17 25.09
C LEU A 229 1.59 0.39 26.45
N ARG A 230 2.36 0.38 27.55
CA ARG A 230 1.87 0.70 28.91
C ARG A 230 1.38 2.14 29.04
N ARG A 231 1.95 3.07 28.25
CA ARG A 231 1.57 4.48 28.22
C ARG A 231 0.35 4.75 27.33
N LEU A 232 0.13 3.96 26.28
CA LEU A 232 -1.17 3.99 25.59
C LEU A 232 -2.27 3.77 26.64
N SER A 233 -3.44 4.39 26.43
CA SER A 233 -4.53 4.40 27.43
C SER A 233 -4.74 3.01 28.04
N LYS A 234 -5.02 2.91 29.35
CA LYS A 234 -5.36 1.62 29.99
C LYS A 234 -6.49 0.86 29.28
N ASP A 235 -7.30 1.58 28.51
CA ASP A 235 -8.43 1.06 27.75
C ASP A 235 -8.05 0.59 26.32
N THR A 236 -6.77 0.70 25.92
CA THR A 236 -6.29 0.27 24.59
C THR A 236 -6.31 -1.24 24.51
N ARG A 237 -7.09 -1.80 23.58
CA ARG A 237 -7.17 -3.24 23.32
C ARG A 237 -6.08 -3.63 22.31
N ILE A 238 -5.22 -4.57 22.68
CA ILE A 238 -4.10 -5.03 21.84
C ILE A 238 -4.41 -6.41 21.28
N TYR A 239 -4.31 -6.58 19.96
CA TYR A 239 -4.64 -7.84 19.29
C TYR A 239 -3.46 -8.39 18.51
N PHE A 240 -3.29 -9.70 18.60
CA PHE A 240 -2.43 -10.50 17.74
C PHE A 240 -3.29 -11.62 17.15
N PRO A 241 -3.99 -11.39 16.01
CA PRO A 241 -4.92 -12.35 15.41
C PRO A 241 -4.32 -13.73 15.15
N ALA A 242 -3.00 -13.81 14.96
CA ALA A 242 -2.26 -15.06 14.87
C ALA A 242 -2.37 -15.96 16.12
N ILE A 243 -2.64 -15.37 17.30
CA ILE A 243 -2.57 -16.03 18.61
C ILE A 243 -3.89 -15.92 19.38
N SER A 244 -4.64 -14.82 19.25
CA SER A 244 -5.87 -14.58 20.03
C SER A 244 -6.84 -13.67 19.27
N LYS A 245 -8.12 -13.97 19.39
CA LYS A 245 -9.23 -13.09 18.97
C LYS A 245 -9.68 -12.12 20.08
N GLU A 246 -9.24 -12.37 21.31
CA GLU A 246 -9.45 -11.50 22.45
C GLU A 246 -8.21 -10.61 22.69
N PRO A 247 -8.37 -9.41 23.27
CA PRO A 247 -7.25 -8.54 23.57
C PRO A 247 -6.23 -9.21 24.50
N ILE A 248 -4.95 -9.03 24.21
CA ILE A 248 -3.85 -9.48 25.06
C ILE A 248 -3.48 -8.35 26.01
N GLU A 249 -3.42 -8.66 27.31
CA GLU A 249 -2.94 -7.71 28.32
C GLU A 249 -1.46 -7.40 28.10
N VAL A 250 -1.08 -6.13 28.22
CA VAL A 250 0.31 -5.68 28.02
C VAL A 250 1.30 -6.45 28.92
N ASN A 251 0.90 -6.75 30.15
CA ASN A 251 1.75 -7.49 31.10
C ASN A 251 1.99 -8.95 30.69
N ALA A 252 1.07 -9.55 29.92
CA ALA A 252 1.24 -10.90 29.39
C ALA A 252 2.18 -10.93 28.17
N LEU A 253 2.41 -9.79 27.49
CA LEU A 253 3.27 -9.74 26.29
C LEU A 253 4.73 -10.10 26.59
N GLU A 254 5.20 -9.78 27.80
CA GLU A 254 6.57 -10.10 28.25
C GLU A 254 6.78 -11.61 28.43
N ASP A 255 5.74 -12.33 28.87
CA ASP A 255 5.76 -13.79 28.97
C ASP A 255 5.60 -14.45 27.59
N ILE A 256 4.72 -13.90 26.75
CA ILE A 256 4.36 -14.44 25.41
C ILE A 256 5.49 -14.24 24.38
N SER A 257 6.32 -13.20 24.52
CA SER A 257 7.48 -12.97 23.63
C SER A 257 8.53 -14.09 23.72
N ASN A 258 8.51 -14.93 24.76
CA ASN A 258 9.32 -16.16 24.87
C ASN A 258 8.88 -17.31 23.93
N GLY A 259 7.97 -17.05 22.98
CA GLY A 259 7.53 -18.02 21.99
C GLY A 259 6.61 -19.12 22.54
N LYS A 260 6.19 -19.01 23.81
CA LYS A 260 5.25 -19.94 24.46
C LYS A 260 3.81 -19.43 24.32
N TYR A 261 3.19 -19.72 23.19
CA TYR A 261 1.81 -19.32 22.89
C TYR A 261 0.73 -20.28 23.44
N GLU A 262 1.12 -21.38 24.09
CA GLU A 262 0.23 -22.47 24.50
C GLU A 262 -0.82 -22.07 25.56
N ASN A 263 -0.55 -21.03 26.34
CA ASN A 263 -1.43 -20.54 27.41
C ASN A 263 -2.33 -19.37 26.99
N VAL A 264 -2.27 -18.93 25.73
CA VAL A 264 -3.20 -17.91 25.24
C VAL A 264 -4.50 -18.63 24.91
N ALA A 265 -5.57 -18.29 25.63
CA ALA A 265 -6.90 -18.86 25.40
C ALA A 265 -7.36 -18.52 23.98
N TYR A 266 -7.05 -19.39 23.02
CA TYR A 266 -7.49 -19.25 21.63
C TYR A 266 -9.00 -19.55 21.57
N THR A 267 -9.82 -18.53 21.73
CA THR A 267 -11.29 -18.63 21.67
C THR A 267 -11.76 -18.58 20.21
N TYR A 268 -11.65 -19.70 19.51
CA TYR A 268 -12.45 -19.92 18.29
C TYR A 268 -13.76 -20.68 18.59
N ASP A 269 -13.88 -21.21 19.80
CA ASP A 269 -14.84 -22.27 20.13
C ASP A 269 -16.23 -21.77 20.54
N GLU A 270 -16.48 -20.46 20.48
CA GLU A 270 -17.81 -19.87 20.67
C GLU A 270 -18.27 -19.17 19.39
N PRO A 271 -18.75 -19.91 18.36
CA PRO A 271 -19.24 -19.31 17.12
C PRO A 271 -20.41 -18.32 17.34
N ASP A 272 -21.11 -18.45 18.47
CA ASP A 272 -22.25 -17.60 18.84
C ASP A 272 -21.84 -16.30 19.56
N ARG A 273 -20.56 -16.15 19.95
CA ARG A 273 -20.05 -14.94 20.59
C ARG A 273 -19.29 -14.08 19.56
N PRO A 274 -19.66 -12.80 19.39
CA PRO A 274 -18.86 -11.88 18.59
C PRO A 274 -17.44 -11.80 19.17
N SER A 275 -16.43 -12.06 18.34
CA SER A 275 -15.04 -11.87 18.77
C SER A 275 -14.73 -10.39 18.93
N MET A 276 -14.06 -10.00 20.01
CA MET A 276 -13.65 -8.60 20.22
C MET A 276 -12.72 -8.08 19.11
N PHE A 277 -11.95 -8.97 18.47
CA PHE A 277 -11.19 -8.64 17.25
C PHE A 277 -12.09 -8.17 16.09
N GLY A 278 -13.26 -8.78 15.91
CA GLY A 278 -14.26 -8.35 14.93
C GLY A 278 -14.82 -6.96 15.26
N GLU A 279 -15.10 -6.70 16.55
CA GLU A 279 -15.56 -5.38 17.02
C GLU A 279 -14.53 -4.27 16.77
N ALA A 280 -13.24 -4.59 16.73
CA ALA A 280 -12.19 -3.63 16.40
C ALA A 280 -12.32 -3.09 14.96
N PHE A 281 -13.13 -3.74 14.11
CA PHE A 281 -13.42 -3.34 12.74
C PHE A 281 -14.86 -2.87 12.52
N GLU A 282 -15.67 -2.72 13.58
CA GLU A 282 -17.04 -2.25 13.48
C GLU A 282 -17.08 -0.72 13.37
N PHE A 283 -17.25 -0.19 12.17
CA PHE A 283 -17.43 1.24 11.94
C PHE A 283 -18.90 1.61 11.70
N PRO A 284 -19.32 2.86 11.95
CA PRO A 284 -20.69 3.29 11.70
C PRO A 284 -21.03 3.29 10.19
N ARG A 285 -22.27 3.66 9.85
CA ARG A 285 -22.73 3.87 8.47
C ARG A 285 -22.74 2.63 7.56
N GLY A 286 -22.65 1.43 8.13
CA GLY A 286 -22.64 0.17 7.38
C GLY A 286 -21.33 -0.08 6.63
N LEU A 287 -20.26 0.62 7.02
CA LEU A 287 -18.90 0.30 6.62
C LEU A 287 -18.50 -1.04 7.25
N ARG A 288 -18.01 -1.97 6.44
CA ARG A 288 -17.51 -3.26 6.90
C ARG A 288 -16.04 -3.40 6.54
N VAL A 289 -15.22 -3.82 7.49
CA VAL A 289 -13.82 -4.15 7.25
C VAL A 289 -13.61 -5.63 7.57
N TYR A 290 -13.15 -6.38 6.58
CA TYR A 290 -12.87 -7.81 6.66
C TYR A 290 -11.36 -8.02 6.71
N CYS A 291 -10.89 -8.83 7.67
CA CYS A 291 -9.55 -9.40 7.60
C CYS A 291 -9.62 -10.65 6.72
N LEU A 292 -9.04 -10.58 5.51
CA LEU A 292 -9.07 -11.67 4.53
C LEU A 292 -8.03 -12.76 4.84
N GLY A 293 -6.91 -12.38 5.43
CA GLY A 293 -5.82 -13.31 5.70
C GLY A 293 -4.97 -12.80 6.84
N ALA A 294 -4.57 -13.72 7.71
CA ALA A 294 -3.55 -13.51 8.73
C ALA A 294 -2.58 -14.69 8.69
N ASN A 295 -1.30 -14.38 8.59
CA ASN A 295 -0.19 -15.30 8.74
C ASN A 295 0.79 -14.59 9.70
N PRO A 296 1.44 -15.26 10.66
CA PRO A 296 1.17 -16.62 11.09
C PRO A 296 -0.26 -16.81 11.63
N THR A 297 -0.66 -18.06 11.82
CA THR A 297 -2.00 -18.44 12.32
C THR A 297 -1.91 -19.59 13.33
N TYR A 298 -2.83 -19.64 14.28
CA TYR A 298 -2.87 -20.71 15.27
C TYR A 298 -3.52 -21.98 14.70
N GLU A 299 -2.75 -23.06 14.61
CA GLU A 299 -3.30 -24.36 14.22
C GLU A 299 -3.77 -25.16 15.43
N LYS A 300 -5.09 -25.20 15.63
CA LYS A 300 -5.76 -25.87 16.76
C LYS A 300 -5.32 -27.32 16.97
N ARG A 301 -5.08 -28.09 15.90
CA ARG A 301 -4.68 -29.50 16.01
C ARG A 301 -3.27 -29.68 16.55
N LYS A 302 -2.36 -28.79 16.16
CA LYS A 302 -0.96 -28.79 16.61
C LYS A 302 -0.77 -28.02 17.91
N LYS A 303 -1.79 -27.25 18.32
CA LYS A 303 -1.76 -26.32 19.47
C LYS A 303 -0.59 -25.34 19.39
N SER A 304 -0.24 -24.94 18.17
CA SER A 304 0.94 -24.13 17.90
C SER A 304 0.60 -23.07 16.86
N VAL A 305 1.28 -21.94 16.95
CA VAL A 305 1.32 -20.95 15.87
C VAL A 305 2.13 -21.54 14.72
N ILE A 306 1.55 -21.57 13.52
CA ILE A 306 2.20 -21.98 12.28
C ILE A 306 2.38 -20.76 11.38
N ARG A 307 3.51 -20.71 10.67
CA ARG A 307 3.76 -19.75 9.61
C ARG A 307 3.79 -20.51 8.29
N LEU A 308 3.10 -20.00 7.28
CA LEU A 308 3.01 -20.62 5.95
C LEU A 308 4.28 -20.41 5.11
N SER A 309 5.14 -19.51 5.55
CA SER A 309 6.42 -19.14 4.99
C SER A 309 7.55 -19.39 5.99
N ASP A 310 8.79 -19.34 5.50
CA ASP A 310 9.95 -19.34 6.37
C ASP A 310 10.06 -18.01 7.15
N ILE A 311 10.66 -18.06 8.35
CA ILE A 311 10.78 -16.92 9.27
C ILE A 311 11.43 -15.68 8.62
N ALA A 312 12.26 -15.87 7.59
CA ALA A 312 12.97 -14.80 6.90
C ALA A 312 12.07 -13.96 5.97
N ASP A 313 10.87 -14.41 5.62
CA ASP A 313 9.90 -13.65 4.82
C ASP A 313 8.75 -13.17 5.71
N SER A 314 9.00 -12.14 6.51
CA SER A 314 7.98 -11.50 7.36
C SER A 314 6.84 -10.87 6.54
N ASN A 315 7.04 -10.60 5.26
CA ASN A 315 6.08 -9.86 4.44
C ASN A 315 4.86 -10.73 4.12
N SER A 316 5.09 -12.04 4.02
CA SER A 316 4.03 -13.06 3.97
C SER A 316 3.12 -13.08 5.22
N ASP A 317 3.48 -12.40 6.31
CA ASP A 317 2.62 -12.24 7.49
C ASP A 317 1.56 -11.14 7.33
N SER A 318 1.60 -10.40 6.23
CA SER A 318 0.76 -9.22 6.07
C SER A 318 -0.73 -9.53 6.24
N LEU A 319 -1.35 -8.79 7.17
CA LEU A 319 -2.81 -8.72 7.24
C LEU A 319 -3.34 -8.04 5.99
N VAL A 320 -4.17 -8.77 5.24
CA VAL A 320 -4.87 -8.22 4.08
C VAL A 320 -6.29 -7.84 4.51
N LEU A 321 -6.65 -6.58 4.31
CA LEU A 321 -7.95 -6.03 4.69
C LEU A 321 -8.80 -5.74 3.45
N LYS A 322 -10.10 -6.07 3.50
CA LYS A 322 -11.09 -5.58 2.54
C LYS A 322 -12.07 -4.64 3.22
N ILE A 323 -12.15 -3.42 2.72
CA ILE A 323 -13.15 -2.41 3.12
C ILE A 323 -14.33 -2.50 2.15
N ILE A 324 -15.56 -2.52 2.67
CA ILE A 324 -16.79 -2.48 1.87
C ILE A 324 -17.69 -1.36 2.41
N TYR A 325 -18.09 -0.45 1.53
CA TYR A 325 -19.02 0.63 1.82
C TYR A 325 -20.08 0.76 0.72
N GLY A 326 -21.30 0.29 1.02
CA GLY A 326 -22.34 0.14 0.00
C GLY A 326 -21.91 -0.88 -1.07
N SER A 327 -21.88 -0.46 -2.33
CA SER A 327 -21.37 -1.23 -3.47
C SER A 327 -19.89 -1.01 -3.75
N MET A 328 -19.24 -0.08 -3.03
CA MET A 328 -17.82 0.22 -3.21
C MET A 328 -16.95 -0.62 -2.29
N SER A 329 -15.72 -0.91 -2.71
CA SER A 329 -14.74 -1.65 -1.91
C SER A 329 -13.28 -1.32 -2.24
N ALA A 330 -12.42 -1.53 -1.25
CA ALA A 330 -10.98 -1.39 -1.36
C ALA A 330 -10.27 -2.59 -0.70
N ILE A 331 -9.16 -3.06 -1.26
CA ILE A 331 -8.26 -4.04 -0.63
C ILE A 331 -6.93 -3.38 -0.28
N LEU A 332 -6.48 -3.58 0.96
CA LEU A 332 -5.21 -3.11 1.50
C LEU A 332 -4.38 -4.35 1.82
N THR A 333 -3.25 -4.51 1.16
CA THR A 333 -2.49 -5.76 1.20
C THR A 333 -1.33 -5.77 2.19
N GLY A 334 -0.89 -4.61 2.69
CA GLY A 334 0.45 -4.49 3.25
C GLY A 334 1.47 -5.01 2.23
N ASP A 335 2.34 -5.90 2.69
CA ASP A 335 3.41 -6.49 1.87
C ASP A 335 3.15 -7.98 1.56
N ALA A 336 1.88 -8.38 1.57
CA ALA A 336 1.43 -9.74 1.29
C ALA A 336 2.09 -10.33 0.04
N THR A 337 2.79 -11.45 0.21
CA THR A 337 3.43 -12.17 -0.89
C THR A 337 2.45 -13.14 -1.55
N ARG A 338 2.92 -13.93 -2.52
CA ARG A 338 2.10 -14.98 -3.15
C ARG A 338 1.49 -15.94 -2.13
N ILE A 339 2.24 -16.29 -1.08
CA ILE A 339 1.76 -17.22 -0.04
C ILE A 339 0.46 -16.71 0.60
N THR A 340 0.44 -15.43 0.98
CA THR A 340 -0.74 -14.79 1.59
C THR A 340 -1.88 -14.67 0.60
N THR A 341 -1.59 -14.18 -0.62
CA THR A 341 -2.62 -13.92 -1.64
C THR A 341 -3.23 -15.20 -2.21
N ASP A 342 -2.47 -16.29 -2.36
CA ASP A 342 -2.98 -17.59 -2.76
C ASP A 342 -3.93 -18.17 -1.72
N CYS A 343 -3.61 -18.06 -0.43
CA CYS A 343 -4.53 -18.50 0.63
C CYS A 343 -5.85 -17.73 0.60
N ILE A 344 -5.81 -16.43 0.29
CA ILE A 344 -7.00 -15.59 0.14
C ILE A 344 -7.80 -16.02 -1.09
N ILE A 345 -7.15 -16.24 -2.23
CA ILE A 345 -7.82 -16.72 -3.46
C ILE A 345 -8.51 -18.06 -3.21
N ASP A 346 -7.88 -18.97 -2.47
CA ASP A 346 -8.44 -20.28 -2.18
C ASP A 346 -9.60 -20.22 -1.16
N SER A 347 -9.66 -19.17 -0.34
CA SER A 347 -10.64 -19.01 0.74
C SER A 347 -11.89 -18.22 0.33
N TYR A 348 -11.82 -17.40 -0.72
CA TYR A 348 -12.89 -16.48 -1.11
C TYR A 348 -13.26 -16.60 -2.58
N THR A 349 -14.54 -16.43 -2.89
CA THR A 349 -15.02 -16.38 -4.27
C THR A 349 -14.44 -15.17 -5.01
N SER A 350 -14.19 -15.30 -6.31
CA SER A 350 -13.73 -14.19 -7.16
C SER A 350 -14.63 -12.95 -7.08
N GLU A 351 -15.96 -13.13 -7.03
CA GLU A 351 -16.91 -12.01 -6.91
C GLU A 351 -16.73 -11.22 -5.61
N PHE A 352 -16.37 -11.89 -4.51
CA PHE A 352 -16.10 -11.20 -3.25
C PHE A 352 -14.76 -10.45 -3.28
N LEU A 353 -13.76 -10.95 -4.00
CA LEU A 353 -12.44 -10.33 -4.09
C LEU A 353 -12.41 -9.11 -5.01
N LYS A 354 -13.31 -9.02 -6.00
CA LYS A 354 -13.49 -7.83 -6.86
C LYS A 354 -13.53 -6.53 -6.05
N SER A 355 -12.72 -5.55 -6.42
CA SER A 355 -12.59 -4.30 -5.67
C SER A 355 -12.48 -3.07 -6.57
N ASN A 356 -13.02 -1.93 -6.13
CA ASN A 356 -12.85 -0.68 -6.90
C ASN A 356 -11.42 -0.13 -6.75
N LEU A 357 -10.81 -0.33 -5.57
CA LEU A 357 -9.45 0.09 -5.30
C LEU A 357 -8.61 -1.09 -4.78
N LEU A 358 -7.42 -1.25 -5.32
CA LEU A 358 -6.37 -2.09 -4.74
C LEU A 358 -5.21 -1.19 -4.34
N ILE A 359 -4.77 -1.29 -3.09
CA ILE A 359 -3.44 -0.83 -2.71
C ILE A 359 -2.47 -1.96 -3.08
N ALA A 360 -1.50 -1.67 -3.94
CA ALA A 360 -0.54 -2.65 -4.41
C ALA A 360 0.26 -3.23 -3.25
N SER A 361 0.54 -4.53 -3.33
CA SER A 361 1.32 -5.21 -2.30
C SER A 361 2.77 -4.80 -2.35
N HIS A 362 3.42 -4.69 -1.19
CA HIS A 362 4.87 -4.58 -1.07
C HIS A 362 5.42 -3.45 -1.94
N HIS A 363 4.77 -2.28 -1.83
CA HIS A 363 5.08 -1.06 -2.58
C HIS A 363 5.03 -1.19 -4.11
N GLY A 364 4.43 -2.26 -4.65
CA GLY A 364 4.46 -2.58 -6.08
C GLY A 364 5.66 -3.45 -6.49
N SER A 365 6.24 -4.21 -5.56
CA SER A 365 7.22 -5.25 -5.86
C SER A 365 6.60 -6.45 -6.59
N SER A 366 7.39 -7.17 -7.38
CA SER A 366 7.07 -8.52 -7.88
C SER A 366 7.76 -9.64 -7.09
N THR A 367 8.64 -9.28 -6.14
CA THR A 367 9.41 -10.26 -5.36
C THR A 367 8.50 -11.16 -4.54
N HIS A 368 8.91 -12.42 -4.37
CA HIS A 368 8.12 -13.46 -3.70
C HIS A 368 6.70 -13.65 -4.27
N GLY A 369 6.51 -13.30 -5.55
CA GLY A 369 5.23 -13.36 -6.25
C GLY A 369 4.20 -12.34 -5.76
N SER A 370 4.64 -11.26 -5.13
CA SER A 370 3.79 -10.11 -4.81
C SER A 370 3.21 -9.55 -6.11
N ASN A 371 1.93 -9.16 -6.10
CA ASN A 371 1.25 -8.59 -7.28
C ASN A 371 1.27 -9.47 -8.55
N GLU A 372 1.32 -10.80 -8.40
CA GLU A 372 1.21 -11.71 -9.54
C GLU A 372 -0.10 -11.55 -10.32
N GLN A 373 -0.05 -11.86 -11.61
CA GLN A 373 -1.21 -11.75 -12.50
C GLN A 373 -2.44 -12.50 -11.99
N LYS A 374 -2.26 -13.66 -11.32
CA LYS A 374 -3.35 -14.44 -10.70
C LYS A 374 -4.09 -13.61 -9.64
N TRP A 375 -3.35 -12.91 -8.77
CA TRP A 375 -3.90 -12.02 -7.75
C TRP A 375 -4.61 -10.82 -8.38
N ILE A 376 -3.97 -10.14 -9.33
CA ILE A 376 -4.56 -8.97 -9.99
C ILE A 376 -5.86 -9.34 -10.72
N LYS A 377 -5.91 -10.50 -11.38
CA LYS A 377 -7.14 -11.00 -12.03
C LYS A 377 -8.23 -11.41 -11.04
N ALA A 378 -7.87 -11.95 -9.88
CA ALA A 378 -8.84 -12.31 -8.84
C ALA A 378 -9.48 -11.08 -8.19
N VAL A 379 -8.68 -10.04 -7.92
CA VAL A 379 -9.16 -8.75 -7.37
C VAL A 379 -9.80 -7.87 -8.45
N ASN A 380 -9.39 -8.03 -9.71
CA ASN A 380 -9.84 -7.29 -10.89
C ASN A 380 -10.11 -5.80 -10.61
N PRO A 381 -9.11 -5.04 -10.12
CA PRO A 381 -9.34 -3.71 -9.58
C PRO A 381 -9.67 -2.68 -10.64
N GLU A 382 -10.56 -1.74 -10.31
CA GLU A 382 -10.85 -0.58 -11.16
C GLU A 382 -9.78 0.51 -11.06
N CYS A 383 -9.07 0.62 -9.94
CA CYS A 383 -8.01 1.58 -9.69
C CYS A 383 -6.93 0.93 -8.79
N ILE A 384 -5.67 1.27 -9.03
CA ILE A 384 -4.55 0.78 -8.23
C ILE A 384 -3.77 1.96 -7.66
N PHE A 385 -3.53 1.94 -6.36
CA PHE A 385 -2.59 2.84 -5.69
C PHE A 385 -1.32 2.09 -5.31
N VAL A 386 -0.18 2.72 -5.51
CA VAL A 386 1.13 2.19 -5.16
C VAL A 386 1.77 3.16 -4.14
N SER A 387 1.98 2.71 -2.90
CA SER A 387 2.77 3.47 -1.92
C SER A 387 4.22 3.07 -2.08
N ASN A 388 5.05 3.93 -2.66
CA ASN A 388 6.43 3.60 -2.98
C ASN A 388 7.32 4.85 -2.99
N GLY A 389 8.61 4.54 -3.03
CA GLY A 389 9.69 5.49 -3.11
C GLY A 389 10.80 5.11 -4.08
N LEU A 390 11.95 5.77 -3.99
CA LEU A 390 13.09 5.51 -4.91
C LEU A 390 14.08 4.44 -4.45
N LEU A 391 14.03 4.01 -3.19
CA LEU A 391 15.12 3.21 -2.62
C LEU A 391 15.16 1.77 -3.16
N TYR A 392 14.00 1.13 -3.33
CA TYR A 392 13.92 -0.31 -3.59
C TYR A 392 13.59 -0.68 -5.04
N GLY A 393 13.43 0.29 -5.95
CA GLY A 393 13.05 -0.03 -7.32
C GLY A 393 11.59 -0.48 -7.42
N HIS A 394 10.68 0.30 -6.86
CA HIS A 394 9.24 0.02 -6.91
C HIS A 394 8.45 1.21 -7.47
N PRO A 395 7.29 0.98 -8.13
CA PRO A 395 6.83 -0.33 -8.59
C PRO A 395 7.81 -0.96 -9.58
N SER A 396 7.96 -2.28 -9.53
CA SER A 396 8.74 -3.02 -10.51
C SER A 396 8.04 -3.03 -11.87
N SER A 397 8.81 -3.15 -12.95
CA SER A 397 8.27 -3.30 -14.31
C SER A 397 7.31 -4.49 -14.40
N GLU A 398 7.67 -5.64 -13.83
CA GLU A 398 6.82 -6.83 -13.79
C GLU A 398 5.49 -6.58 -13.05
N ALA A 399 5.51 -5.95 -11.87
CA ALA A 399 4.28 -5.62 -11.16
C ALA A 399 3.41 -4.62 -11.95
N TYR A 400 4.02 -3.60 -12.57
CA TYR A 400 3.32 -2.64 -13.42
C TYR A 400 2.66 -3.33 -14.63
N GLU A 401 3.35 -4.28 -15.28
CA GLU A 401 2.76 -5.11 -16.33
C GLU A 401 1.59 -5.97 -15.81
N ASN A 402 1.74 -6.58 -14.64
CA ASN A 402 0.67 -7.36 -14.02
C ASN A 402 -0.56 -6.51 -13.68
N PHE A 403 -0.39 -5.27 -13.21
CA PHE A 403 -1.49 -4.33 -12.93
C PHE A 403 -2.39 -4.10 -14.16
N LYS A 404 -1.78 -4.01 -15.35
CA LYS A 404 -2.50 -3.80 -16.62
C LYS A 404 -3.35 -5.00 -17.04
N SER A 405 -3.19 -6.16 -16.40
CA SER A 405 -3.98 -7.36 -16.68
C SER A 405 -5.38 -7.35 -16.05
N SER A 406 -5.69 -6.36 -15.20
CA SER A 406 -7.05 -6.11 -14.73
C SER A 406 -7.92 -5.65 -15.90
N THR A 407 -9.06 -6.31 -16.12
CA THR A 407 -9.98 -5.97 -17.21
C THR A 407 -10.92 -4.83 -16.86
N GLU A 408 -11.07 -4.51 -15.56
CA GLU A 408 -11.93 -3.43 -15.05
C GLU A 408 -11.15 -2.14 -14.77
N LEU A 409 -9.82 -2.16 -14.98
CA LEU A 409 -8.97 -1.00 -14.73
C LEU A 409 -9.45 0.21 -15.56
N LYS A 410 -9.82 1.28 -14.86
CA LYS A 410 -10.38 2.48 -15.48
C LYS A 410 -9.34 3.31 -16.19
N PHE A 411 -9.82 4.15 -17.10
CA PHE A 411 -9.04 5.19 -17.73
C PHE A 411 -9.40 6.56 -17.15
N VAL A 412 -8.47 7.50 -17.24
CA VAL A 412 -8.62 8.88 -16.74
C VAL A 412 -8.46 9.91 -17.85
N SER A 413 -9.15 11.05 -17.74
CA SER A 413 -9.19 12.07 -18.80
C SER A 413 -7.85 12.79 -18.99
N GLN A 414 -7.08 12.94 -17.92
CA GLN A 414 -5.76 13.56 -17.95
C GLN A 414 -4.70 12.49 -17.76
N LYS A 415 -3.81 12.36 -18.74
CA LYS A 415 -2.62 11.52 -18.60
C LYS A 415 -1.82 11.96 -17.38
N HIS A 416 -1.17 10.99 -16.75
CA HIS A 416 -0.29 11.21 -15.62
C HIS A 416 0.98 10.36 -15.79
N GLU A 417 2.01 10.75 -15.05
CA GLU A 417 3.30 10.08 -15.05
C GLU A 417 3.34 9.05 -13.92
N ILE A 418 3.84 7.86 -14.21
CA ILE A 418 4.26 6.88 -13.20
C ILE A 418 5.70 6.48 -13.46
N LEU A 419 6.53 6.55 -12.41
CA LEU A 419 7.92 6.11 -12.45
C LEU A 419 7.96 4.63 -12.09
N VAL A 420 8.47 3.80 -12.99
CA VAL A 420 8.51 2.34 -12.87
C VAL A 420 9.96 1.88 -12.94
N ALA A 421 10.37 1.01 -12.03
CA ALA A 421 11.73 0.51 -11.98
C ALA A 421 11.94 -0.66 -12.95
N GLU A 422 12.99 -0.59 -13.76
CA GLU A 422 13.47 -1.75 -14.52
C GLU A 422 14.33 -2.64 -13.63
N GLU A 423 15.14 -1.99 -12.80
CA GLU A 423 15.96 -2.59 -11.76
C GLU A 423 16.21 -1.55 -10.66
N LYS A 424 16.78 -1.98 -9.54
CA LYS A 424 17.07 -1.08 -8.42
C LYS A 424 18.05 0.01 -8.87
N GLY A 425 17.58 1.26 -8.94
CA GLY A 425 18.38 2.40 -9.39
C GLY A 425 18.30 2.72 -10.87
N SER A 426 17.40 2.07 -11.62
CA SER A 426 17.10 2.43 -13.01
C SER A 426 15.59 2.46 -13.22
N TYR A 427 15.09 3.57 -13.76
CA TYR A 427 13.67 3.85 -13.85
C TYR A 427 13.26 4.29 -15.24
N LYS A 428 11.98 4.10 -15.57
CA LYS A 428 11.32 4.65 -16.75
C LYS A 428 10.09 5.42 -16.33
N ILE A 429 9.83 6.53 -17.02
CA ILE A 429 8.61 7.31 -16.84
C ILE A 429 7.59 6.85 -17.87
N TYR A 430 6.47 6.34 -17.39
CA TYR A 430 5.32 6.01 -18.22
C TYR A 430 4.32 7.15 -18.14
N GLU A 431 3.98 7.75 -19.27
CA GLU A 431 2.85 8.65 -19.41
C GLU A 431 1.61 7.82 -19.80
N THR A 432 0.72 7.60 -18.84
CA THR A 432 -0.42 6.70 -18.97
C THR A 432 -1.74 7.40 -18.65
N ASN A 433 -2.82 6.89 -19.23
CA ASN A 433 -4.20 7.22 -18.86
C ASN A 433 -4.86 6.11 -18.03
N ARG A 434 -4.15 5.04 -17.67
CA ARG A 434 -4.66 3.99 -16.79
C ARG A 434 -4.69 4.49 -15.34
N SER A 435 -5.69 4.11 -14.57
CA SER A 435 -5.81 4.52 -13.16
C SER A 435 -4.89 3.72 -12.24
N ILE A 436 -3.58 3.85 -12.46
CA ILE A 436 -2.50 3.31 -11.62
C ILE A 436 -1.70 4.50 -11.10
N PHE A 437 -1.87 4.87 -9.84
CA PHE A 437 -1.23 6.04 -9.25
C PHE A 437 -0.20 5.65 -8.21
N SER A 438 0.94 6.35 -8.18
CA SER A 438 2.02 6.08 -7.24
C SER A 438 2.27 7.29 -6.34
N THR A 439 2.60 7.07 -5.06
CA THR A 439 2.87 8.18 -4.14
C THR A 439 4.11 8.98 -4.57
N LEU A 440 5.10 8.29 -5.12
CA LEU A 440 6.31 8.91 -5.67
C LEU A 440 6.00 9.89 -6.80
N SER A 441 5.14 9.48 -7.75
CA SER A 441 4.86 10.27 -8.95
C SER A 441 3.70 11.25 -8.77
N SER A 442 2.72 10.95 -7.92
CA SER A 442 1.48 11.74 -7.78
C SER A 442 1.32 12.44 -6.42
N GLY A 443 2.24 12.21 -5.47
CA GLY A 443 2.15 12.68 -4.09
C GLY A 443 1.12 11.91 -3.27
N ASN A 444 0.53 12.50 -2.23
CA ASN A 444 -0.54 11.84 -1.47
C ASN A 444 -1.69 11.41 -2.40
N LEU A 445 -2.22 10.21 -2.19
CA LEU A 445 -3.33 9.63 -2.94
C LEU A 445 -4.56 9.55 -2.04
N GLU A 446 -5.74 9.84 -2.56
CA GLU A 446 -6.97 9.82 -1.79
C GLU A 446 -8.10 9.22 -2.63
N ALA A 447 -8.83 8.27 -2.03
CA ALA A 447 -10.05 7.71 -2.56
C ALA A 447 -11.23 8.11 -1.66
N ILE A 448 -12.21 8.78 -2.25
CA ILE A 448 -13.40 9.26 -1.56
C ILE A 448 -14.57 8.41 -2.02
N PHE A 449 -15.10 7.59 -1.11
CA PHE A 449 -16.17 6.65 -1.39
C PHE A 449 -17.51 7.20 -0.90
N THR A 450 -18.49 7.19 -1.78
CA THR A 450 -19.91 7.17 -1.42
C THR A 450 -20.38 5.71 -1.41
N LYS A 451 -21.66 5.46 -1.11
CA LYS A 451 -22.20 4.09 -1.13
C LYS A 451 -22.25 3.49 -2.54
N ASN A 452 -22.24 4.31 -3.59
CA ASN A 452 -22.46 3.84 -4.96
C ASN A 452 -21.42 4.31 -5.98
N SER A 453 -20.49 5.16 -5.55
CA SER A 453 -19.45 5.70 -6.41
C SER A 453 -18.19 6.02 -5.61
N PHE A 454 -17.08 6.16 -6.29
CA PHE A 454 -15.84 6.66 -5.69
C PHE A 454 -15.17 7.67 -6.61
N LYS A 455 -14.43 8.59 -6.00
CA LYS A 455 -13.62 9.59 -6.68
C LYS A 455 -12.18 9.44 -6.23
N ILE A 456 -11.26 9.73 -7.12
CA ILE A 456 -9.84 9.72 -6.83
C ILE A 456 -9.31 11.14 -6.82
N LYS A 457 -8.43 11.42 -5.88
CA LYS A 457 -7.67 12.64 -5.79
C LYS A 457 -6.19 12.32 -5.61
N THR A 458 -5.34 13.17 -6.19
CA THR A 458 -3.90 13.12 -5.96
C THR A 458 -3.41 14.50 -5.56
N GLN A 459 -2.32 14.58 -4.80
CA GLN A 459 -1.75 15.87 -4.42
C GLN A 459 -1.41 16.74 -5.63
N LYS A 460 -0.95 16.13 -6.74
CA LYS A 460 -0.59 16.87 -7.97
C LYS A 460 -1.77 17.25 -8.85
N GLN A 461 -2.78 16.39 -9.02
CA GLN A 461 -3.88 16.62 -9.97
C GLN A 461 -5.21 16.98 -9.31
N GLN A 462 -5.28 16.97 -7.98
CA GLN A 462 -6.47 17.25 -7.18
C GLN A 462 -7.65 16.34 -7.48
N ASN A 463 -8.40 16.51 -8.57
CA ASN A 463 -9.52 15.61 -8.91
C ASN A 463 -9.19 14.81 -10.17
N ILE A 464 -9.31 13.49 -10.06
CA ILE A 464 -9.18 12.56 -11.19
C ILE A 464 -10.57 12.23 -11.73
N GLU A 465 -10.76 12.47 -13.03
CA GLU A 465 -11.98 12.14 -13.74
C GLU A 465 -11.80 10.84 -14.53
N PHE A 466 -12.63 9.84 -14.22
CA PHE A 466 -12.67 8.59 -14.96
C PHE A 466 -13.42 8.76 -16.28
N ILE A 467 -12.92 8.09 -17.32
CA ILE A 467 -13.53 8.08 -18.64
C ILE A 467 -13.70 6.65 -19.16
N ASN A 468 -14.72 6.46 -19.99
CA ASN A 468 -14.93 5.20 -20.69
C ASN A 468 -14.11 5.22 -21.99
N LEU A 469 -12.91 4.66 -21.94
CA LEU A 469 -12.15 4.33 -23.14
C LEU A 469 -12.19 2.82 -23.36
N PRO A 470 -12.29 2.34 -24.62
CA PRO A 470 -12.02 0.94 -24.91
C PRO A 470 -10.60 0.60 -24.45
N LEU A 471 -10.40 -0.62 -23.93
CA LEU A 471 -9.08 -1.16 -23.61
C LEU A 471 -8.22 -1.16 -24.87
N ASP A 472 -7.42 -0.11 -25.04
CA ASP A 472 -6.37 -0.05 -26.05
C ASP A 472 -5.03 -0.14 -25.32
N GLU A 473 -4.32 -1.25 -25.52
CA GLU A 473 -3.02 -1.51 -24.90
C GLU A 473 -1.92 -0.55 -25.37
N THR A 474 -2.16 0.23 -26.43
CA THR A 474 -1.13 1.01 -27.13
C THR A 474 -0.90 2.45 -26.63
N ASN A 475 -1.58 2.89 -25.56
CA ASN A 475 -1.60 4.31 -25.15
C ASN A 475 -0.59 4.75 -24.07
N ASP A 476 0.24 3.83 -23.54
CA ASP A 476 1.29 4.17 -22.57
C ASP A 476 2.53 4.67 -23.32
N ALA A 477 2.73 5.99 -23.35
CA ALA A 477 3.94 6.56 -23.94
C ALA A 477 5.07 6.45 -22.91
N VAL A 478 6.17 5.80 -23.29
CA VAL A 478 7.35 5.66 -22.42
C VAL A 478 8.31 6.80 -22.71
N THR A 479 8.72 7.52 -21.67
CA THR A 479 9.87 8.42 -21.70
C THR A 479 10.93 7.86 -20.76
N PHE A 480 12.18 7.81 -21.24
CA PHE A 480 13.27 7.21 -20.47
C PHE A 480 13.98 8.30 -19.67
N VAL A 481 14.11 8.07 -18.36
CA VAL A 481 14.91 8.92 -17.47
C VAL A 481 15.71 8.00 -16.58
N GLU A 482 17.00 7.92 -16.83
CA GLU A 482 17.91 7.16 -15.96
C GLU A 482 18.14 7.99 -14.69
N VAL A 483 17.75 7.43 -13.55
CA VAL A 483 17.92 8.04 -12.21
C VAL A 483 18.90 7.18 -11.44
N ASN A 484 20.18 7.54 -11.45
CA ASN A 484 21.20 6.78 -10.73
C ASN A 484 21.04 6.99 -9.20
N GLN A 485 21.27 5.96 -8.38
CA GLN A 485 21.08 6.05 -6.93
C GLN A 485 22.07 6.99 -6.23
N ASN A 486 23.18 7.31 -6.90
CA ASN A 486 24.03 8.44 -6.58
C ASN A 486 23.36 9.68 -7.18
N LEU A 487 22.76 10.49 -6.30
CA LEU A 487 21.87 11.64 -6.55
C LEU A 487 22.50 12.81 -7.36
N ASP A 488 23.45 12.55 -8.24
CA ASP A 488 24.21 13.59 -8.95
C ASP A 488 23.79 13.78 -10.41
N GLU A 489 23.10 12.83 -11.06
CA GLU A 489 22.72 12.95 -12.47
C GLU A 489 21.35 12.34 -12.80
N VAL A 490 20.44 13.19 -13.29
CA VAL A 490 19.24 12.78 -14.05
C VAL A 490 19.59 12.95 -15.53
N ILE A 491 19.70 11.85 -16.27
CA ILE A 491 19.94 11.90 -17.72
C ILE A 491 18.61 11.68 -18.44
N ALA A 492 18.06 12.73 -19.05
CA ALA A 492 16.88 12.64 -19.88
C ALA A 492 17.25 12.12 -21.28
N ILE A 493 16.62 11.03 -21.74
CA ILE A 493 16.82 10.50 -23.10
C ILE A 493 15.46 10.32 -23.79
N ALA A 494 15.35 11.00 -24.94
CA ALA A 494 14.34 10.99 -26.03
C ALA A 494 12.94 10.36 -25.82
N THR A 495 11.94 11.07 -26.34
CA THR A 495 10.57 10.57 -26.58
C THR A 495 10.51 9.62 -27.79
N PRO A 496 9.59 8.63 -27.82
CA PRO A 496 9.34 7.85 -29.02
C PRO A 496 8.70 8.76 -30.08
N GLN A 497 9.34 8.90 -31.25
CA GLN A 497 8.63 9.41 -32.42
C GLN A 497 7.55 8.40 -32.81
N LYS A 498 6.31 8.89 -32.97
CA LYS A 498 5.22 8.13 -33.59
C LYS A 498 5.64 7.70 -35.00
N GLU A 499 6.02 6.44 -35.19
CA GLU A 499 5.96 5.84 -36.52
C GLU A 499 4.53 5.38 -36.80
N ASN A 500 3.75 6.28 -37.42
CA ASN A 500 2.47 5.94 -38.02
C ASN A 500 2.68 5.57 -39.50
N SER A 501 2.60 4.26 -39.77
CA SER A 501 2.05 3.63 -40.98
C SER A 501 2.73 3.83 -42.36
N SER A 502 2.73 2.72 -43.10
CA SER A 502 2.60 2.65 -44.57
C SER A 502 3.87 2.82 -45.42
N ARG A 503 4.64 1.75 -45.59
CA ARG A 503 5.20 1.39 -46.92
C ARG A 503 5.01 -0.10 -47.20
N LYS A 504 3.96 -0.40 -47.98
CA LYS A 504 3.95 -1.58 -48.84
C LYS A 504 5.16 -1.47 -49.77
N LEU A 505 6.14 -2.36 -49.60
CA LEU A 505 7.14 -2.64 -50.61
C LEU A 505 6.92 -4.09 -51.05
N ASN A 506 6.11 -4.22 -52.12
CA ASN A 506 6.13 -5.38 -52.98
C ASN A 506 7.56 -5.56 -53.48
N PHE A 507 8.14 -6.74 -53.30
CA PHE A 507 9.22 -7.19 -54.17
C PHE A 507 8.83 -8.51 -54.82
N ASN A 508 8.73 -8.41 -56.14
CA ASN A 508 8.52 -9.49 -57.09
C ASN A 508 9.56 -10.59 -56.92
N ILE A 509 9.07 -11.82 -57.03
CA ILE A 509 9.84 -13.00 -57.39
C ILE A 509 10.29 -12.83 -58.84
N ASN A 510 11.59 -13.01 -59.11
CA ASN A 510 12.05 -13.56 -60.38
C ASN A 510 13.40 -14.28 -60.24
N GLU A 511 13.51 -15.30 -61.06
CA GLU A 511 14.44 -16.41 -61.07
C GLU A 511 15.87 -16.09 -61.54
N ASN A 512 16.78 -16.99 -61.12
CA ASN A 512 17.87 -17.61 -61.90
C ASN A 512 19.30 -17.03 -61.96
N LEU A 513 20.22 -18.02 -61.99
CA LEU A 513 21.65 -18.08 -62.34
C LEU A 513 22.64 -17.80 -61.18
N GLU A 514 23.23 -18.83 -60.57
CA GLU A 514 24.36 -19.71 -61.00
C GLU A 514 25.76 -19.12 -60.75
N ASN A 515 26.57 -19.95 -60.08
CA ASN A 515 28.03 -20.01 -60.00
C ASN A 515 28.81 -18.83 -59.38
N GLU A 516 29.43 -19.09 -58.23
CA GLU A 516 30.90 -19.23 -58.17
C GLU A 516 31.39 -19.76 -56.82
N THR A 517 32.22 -20.79 -56.90
CA THR A 517 33.01 -21.39 -55.83
C THR A 517 34.21 -20.52 -55.46
N SER A 518 34.56 -20.38 -54.18
CA SER A 518 35.86 -20.84 -53.62
C SER A 518 36.26 -20.14 -52.31
N ASN A 519 36.79 -20.96 -51.40
CA ASN A 519 37.80 -20.66 -50.36
C ASN A 519 37.56 -19.55 -49.32
N LEU A 520 37.39 -19.95 -48.05
CA LEU A 520 38.30 -19.52 -46.98
C LEU A 520 38.16 -20.35 -45.69
N LYS A 521 39.32 -20.58 -45.06
CA LYS A 521 39.65 -21.59 -44.06
C LYS A 521 39.19 -21.23 -42.65
N LEU A 522 38.78 -22.26 -41.89
CA LEU A 522 38.61 -22.25 -40.43
C LEU A 522 39.96 -22.26 -39.69
N PRO A 523 40.15 -21.48 -38.61
CA PRO A 523 41.12 -21.78 -37.58
C PRO A 523 40.49 -22.59 -36.43
N LYS A 524 41.17 -23.69 -36.09
CA LYS A 524 41.00 -24.51 -34.89
C LYS A 524 41.68 -23.83 -33.69
N ASN A 525 41.01 -23.77 -32.54
CA ASN A 525 41.57 -24.06 -31.20
C ASN A 525 40.51 -23.85 -30.12
N ILE A 526 40.08 -24.96 -29.48
CA ILE A 526 39.26 -24.99 -28.26
C ILE A 526 40.05 -25.82 -27.24
N PRO A 527 40.35 -25.33 -26.02
CA PRO A 527 40.90 -26.15 -24.97
C PRO A 527 39.81 -26.96 -24.27
N SER A 528 40.12 -28.24 -24.04
CA SER A 528 39.31 -29.25 -23.37
C SER A 528 39.13 -29.00 -21.87
N VAL A 529 37.90 -29.12 -21.36
CA VAL A 529 37.62 -29.25 -19.92
C VAL A 529 37.25 -30.72 -19.62
N ARG A 530 37.92 -31.27 -18.60
CA ARG A 530 37.77 -32.63 -18.07
C ARG A 530 36.37 -32.84 -17.48
N LYS A 531 35.81 -34.02 -17.76
CA LYS A 531 34.66 -34.61 -17.05
C LYS A 531 35.13 -35.14 -15.70
N GLU A 532 34.52 -34.70 -14.61
CA GLU A 532 34.55 -35.40 -13.32
C GLU A 532 33.22 -36.12 -13.11
N GLU A 533 33.34 -37.38 -12.69
CA GLU A 533 32.27 -38.35 -12.51
C GLU A 533 31.50 -38.12 -11.21
N ALA A 534 30.17 -38.19 -11.29
CA ALA A 534 29.29 -38.11 -10.13
C ALA A 534 29.29 -39.45 -9.35
N THR A 535 29.54 -39.37 -8.04
CA THR A 535 29.37 -40.46 -7.07
C THR A 535 27.97 -40.41 -6.44
N PRO A 536 27.30 -41.56 -6.21
CA PRO A 536 25.93 -41.57 -5.68
C PRO A 536 25.90 -41.56 -4.15
N LEU A 537 25.18 -40.60 -3.56
CA LEU A 537 24.93 -40.50 -2.12
C LEU A 537 23.84 -41.49 -1.67
N LYS A 538 24.17 -42.22 -0.59
CA LYS A 538 23.38 -43.26 0.05
C LYS A 538 22.14 -42.71 0.78
N LYS A 539 21.07 -43.50 0.72
CA LYS A 539 19.86 -43.40 1.53
C LYS A 539 20.15 -43.88 2.95
N ASP A 540 19.87 -43.05 3.96
CA ASP A 540 19.67 -43.53 5.34
C ASP A 540 18.31 -43.05 5.86
N ALA A 541 17.44 -44.04 6.09
CA ALA A 541 16.15 -43.92 6.75
C ALA A 541 16.26 -44.58 8.13
N PRO A 542 15.78 -43.97 9.23
CA PRO A 542 15.72 -44.66 10.50
C PRO A 542 14.43 -45.50 10.60
N LYS A 543 14.57 -46.83 10.52
CA LYS A 543 13.54 -47.78 10.95
C LYS A 543 13.63 -48.01 12.46
N THR A 544 12.48 -47.78 13.08
CA THR A 544 12.00 -48.23 14.39
C THR A 544 12.55 -49.57 14.89
N LYS A 545 12.96 -49.61 16.16
CA LYS A 545 12.97 -50.83 16.99
C LYS A 545 12.18 -50.58 18.27
N LEU A 546 11.04 -51.25 18.36
CA LEU A 546 10.35 -51.54 19.62
C LEU A 546 11.31 -52.27 20.57
N LYS A 547 11.37 -51.84 21.83
CA LYS A 547 11.65 -52.73 22.95
C LYS A 547 10.60 -52.54 24.03
N LYS A 548 9.94 -53.67 24.34
CA LYS A 548 9.08 -53.92 25.49
C LYS A 548 9.84 -53.66 26.79
N LYS A 549 9.32 -52.80 27.66
CA LYS A 549 8.85 -53.14 29.02
C LYS A 549 8.28 -51.90 29.68
#